data_AF-A0A9W6WJJ2-F1
#
_entry.id   AF-A0A9W6WJJ2-F1
#
_cell.length_a   1.000
_cell.length_b   1.000
_cell.length_c   1.000
_cell.angle_alpha   90.00
_cell.angle_beta   90.00
_cell.angle_gamma   90.00
#
_symmetry.space_group_name_H-M   'P 1'
#
loop_
_entity.id
_entity.type
_entity.pdbx_description
1 polymer ?
#
loop_
_entity_poly.entity_id
_entity_poly.type
_entity_poly.pdbx_seq_one_letter_code
_entity_poly.pdbx_strand_id
1 'polypeptide(L)'
;MESEREVIAQQQQAMNEEEKALVFEEAGLWEQFNGLQLREAAFQGVRDAGTAQIDAMERKVSSAKHLNILTDMFVIGYDGAFGTINQFRMGQSASFAVEWNEINAAFGECALLLQTLASMVGLEFSDFKIVPLGSFSKMIRTSNLRMEYCLYVVPLWGHGVKPLANHARWYFLLCRHGSDQQNFAESHFNLGLGAWITCLGQLMTFVRARDPSIRLPYKVAKHSIGGYSILFLKNKHKEWTKALKYALTNLKWLLTWVSTRGYSLAAPNTTTSIVAAAPSKAALAFAANPPVMRNNGSQESVVIMEHFS
;
A
#
# COMPACT_ATOMS: atom_id res chain seq x y z
N MET A 1 -94.04 -5.08 -10.05
CA MET A 1 -93.80 -4.18 -8.91
C MET A 1 -93.48 -4.93 -7.62
N GLU A 2 -94.34 -5.79 -7.07
CA GLU A 2 -93.98 -6.56 -5.84
C GLU A 2 -92.96 -7.67 -6.10
N SER A 3 -93.14 -8.48 -7.16
CA SER A 3 -92.17 -9.52 -7.54
C SER A 3 -90.78 -8.95 -7.89
N GLU A 4 -90.72 -7.79 -8.53
CA GLU A 4 -89.45 -7.10 -8.85
C GLU A 4 -88.75 -6.60 -7.59
N ARG A 5 -89.49 -6.15 -6.57
CA ARG A 5 -88.92 -5.74 -5.27
C ARG A 5 -88.35 -6.93 -4.50
N GLU A 6 -89.00 -8.09 -4.58
CA GLU A 6 -88.51 -9.33 -3.97
C GLU A 6 -87.22 -9.82 -4.64
N VAL A 7 -87.13 -9.76 -5.97
CA VAL A 7 -85.91 -10.11 -6.71
C VAL A 7 -84.75 -9.17 -6.35
N ILE A 8 -85.01 -7.86 -6.26
CA ILE A 8 -84.01 -6.88 -5.85
C ILE A 8 -83.55 -7.14 -4.40
N ALA A 9 -84.47 -7.45 -3.49
CA ALA A 9 -84.13 -7.76 -2.10
C ALA A 9 -83.26 -9.03 -1.98
N GLN A 10 -83.54 -10.07 -2.76
CA GLN A 10 -82.72 -11.29 -2.82
C GLN A 10 -81.33 -11.00 -3.39
N GLN A 11 -81.23 -10.19 -4.44
CA GLN A 11 -79.94 -9.75 -4.99
C GLN A 11 -79.13 -8.93 -3.98
N GLN A 12 -79.78 -8.04 -3.22
CA GLN A 12 -79.13 -7.26 -2.17
C GLN A 12 -78.59 -8.15 -1.05
N GLN A 13 -79.31 -9.21 -0.69
CA GLN A 13 -78.87 -10.18 0.31
C GLN A 13 -77.69 -11.00 -0.18
N ALA A 14 -77.74 -11.49 -1.43
CA ALA A 14 -76.63 -12.23 -2.03
C ALA A 14 -75.35 -11.38 -2.10
N MET A 15 -75.46 -10.11 -2.53
CA MET A 15 -74.33 -9.18 -2.54
C MET A 15 -73.77 -8.93 -1.13
N ASN A 16 -74.63 -8.78 -0.12
CA ASN A 16 -74.19 -8.58 1.26
C ASN A 16 -73.48 -9.82 1.85
N GLU A 17 -73.86 -11.03 1.42
CA GLU A 17 -73.19 -12.27 1.85
C GLU A 17 -71.83 -12.42 1.17
N GLU A 18 -71.75 -12.10 -0.12
CA GLU A 18 -70.49 -12.05 -0.87
C GLU A 18 -69.53 -11.00 -0.31
N GLU A 19 -70.03 -9.80 0.02
CA GLU A 19 -69.25 -8.73 0.66
C GLU A 19 -68.64 -9.21 1.99
N LYS A 20 -69.41 -9.91 2.83
CA LYS A 20 -68.89 -10.48 4.09
C LYS A 20 -67.82 -11.53 3.86
N ALA A 21 -67.97 -12.37 2.85
CA ALA A 21 -66.97 -13.37 2.50
C ALA A 21 -65.66 -12.71 2.02
N LEU A 22 -65.77 -11.69 1.16
CA LEU A 22 -64.64 -10.91 0.67
C LEU A 22 -63.91 -10.18 1.81
N VAL A 23 -64.63 -9.58 2.77
CA VAL A 23 -64.01 -8.92 3.94
C VAL A 23 -63.21 -9.91 4.79
N PHE A 24 -63.68 -11.16 4.93
CA PHE A 24 -62.96 -12.20 5.66
C PHE A 24 -61.68 -12.61 4.94
N GLU A 25 -61.74 -12.76 3.60
CA GLU A 25 -60.56 -13.06 2.79
C GLU A 25 -59.55 -11.90 2.80
N GLU A 26 -60.02 -10.66 2.71
CA GLU A 26 -59.19 -9.46 2.79
C GLU A 26 -58.44 -9.39 4.13
N ALA A 27 -59.11 -9.70 5.24
CA ALA A 27 -58.47 -9.76 6.56
C ALA A 27 -57.32 -10.79 6.61
N GLY A 28 -57.50 -11.96 5.99
CA GLY A 28 -56.46 -12.99 5.88
C GLY A 28 -55.27 -12.55 5.02
N LEU A 29 -55.52 -11.84 3.93
CA LEU A 29 -54.48 -11.27 3.08
C LEU A 29 -53.70 -10.17 3.81
N TRP A 30 -54.38 -9.32 4.57
CA TRP A 30 -53.74 -8.29 5.39
C TRP A 30 -52.81 -8.89 6.45
N GLU A 31 -53.19 -10.00 7.10
CA GLU A 31 -52.33 -10.68 8.05
C GLU A 31 -51.06 -11.23 7.38
N GLN A 32 -51.19 -11.87 6.22
CA GLN A 32 -50.06 -12.38 5.44
C GLN A 32 -49.13 -11.24 4.99
N PHE A 33 -49.70 -10.14 4.50
CA PHE A 33 -48.96 -8.96 4.07
C PHE A 33 -48.15 -8.37 5.23
N ASN A 34 -48.78 -8.19 6.40
CA ASN A 34 -48.11 -7.71 7.61
C ASN A 34 -46.96 -8.64 8.02
N GLY A 35 -47.16 -9.97 7.93
CA GLY A 35 -46.13 -10.96 8.20
C GLY A 35 -44.93 -10.87 7.25
N LEU A 36 -45.19 -10.70 5.95
CA LEU A 36 -44.14 -10.51 4.94
C LEU A 36 -43.38 -9.20 5.14
N GLN A 37 -44.09 -8.12 5.43
CA GLN A 37 -43.50 -6.80 5.69
C GLN A 37 -42.58 -6.81 6.92
N LEU A 38 -42.98 -7.51 7.99
CA LEU A 38 -42.15 -7.69 9.18
C LEU A 38 -40.87 -8.48 8.85
N ARG A 39 -40.99 -9.54 8.04
CA ARG A 39 -39.85 -10.35 7.61
C ARG A 39 -38.90 -9.57 6.72
N GLU A 40 -39.42 -8.75 5.81
CA GLU A 40 -38.61 -7.86 4.98
C GLU A 40 -37.85 -6.85 5.85
N ALA A 41 -38.52 -6.19 6.80
CA ALA A 41 -37.89 -5.25 7.72
C ALA A 41 -36.75 -5.91 8.53
N ALA A 42 -36.94 -7.16 8.97
CA ALA A 42 -35.89 -7.92 9.64
C ALA A 42 -34.68 -8.18 8.74
N PHE A 43 -34.90 -8.58 7.48
CA PHE A 43 -33.81 -8.78 6.53
C PHE A 43 -33.10 -7.48 6.16
N GLN A 44 -33.85 -6.39 5.98
CA GLN A 44 -33.28 -5.06 5.75
C GLN A 44 -32.40 -4.64 6.93
N GLY A 45 -32.86 -4.83 8.18
CA GLY A 45 -32.06 -4.55 9.37
C GLY A 45 -30.75 -5.33 9.42
N VAL A 46 -30.77 -6.62 9.05
CA VAL A 46 -29.54 -7.44 8.98
C VAL A 46 -28.59 -6.93 7.88
N ARG A 47 -29.13 -6.61 6.69
CA ARG A 47 -28.33 -6.07 5.59
C ARG A 47 -27.69 -4.74 5.98
N ASP A 48 -28.46 -3.83 6.55
CA ASP A 48 -28.02 -2.48 6.87
C ASP A 48 -26.97 -2.52 8.01
N ALA A 49 -27.13 -3.42 8.98
CA ALA A 49 -26.10 -3.68 9.99
C ALA A 49 -24.80 -4.22 9.37
N GLY A 50 -24.90 -5.14 8.40
CA GLY A 50 -23.76 -5.66 7.66
C GLY A 50 -23.03 -4.57 6.85
N THR A 51 -23.79 -3.74 6.13
CA THR A 51 -23.25 -2.59 5.38
C THR A 51 -22.53 -1.60 6.31
N ALA A 52 -23.15 -1.26 7.44
CA ALA A 52 -22.54 -0.36 8.42
C ALA A 52 -21.22 -0.93 8.98
N GLN A 53 -21.12 -2.25 9.16
CA GLN A 53 -19.90 -2.91 9.59
C GLN A 53 -18.80 -2.86 8.52
N ILE A 54 -19.15 -3.09 7.25
CA ILE A 54 -18.23 -2.97 6.11
C ILE A 54 -17.70 -1.54 6.04
N ASP A 55 -18.57 -0.53 6.08
CA ASP A 55 -18.18 0.88 6.05
C ASP A 55 -17.22 1.24 7.20
N ALA A 56 -17.49 0.73 8.40
CA ALA A 56 -16.63 0.95 9.56
C ALA A 56 -15.24 0.31 9.39
N MET A 57 -15.17 -0.90 8.81
CA MET A 57 -13.90 -1.57 8.52
C MET A 57 -13.14 -0.86 7.40
N GLU A 58 -13.82 -0.43 6.34
CA GLU A 58 -13.20 0.31 5.23
C GLU A 58 -12.59 1.63 5.68
N ARG A 59 -13.25 2.37 6.58
CA ARG A 59 -12.68 3.58 7.19
C ARG A 59 -11.40 3.29 7.98
N LYS A 60 -11.36 2.19 8.73
CA LYS A 60 -10.14 1.78 9.46
C LYS A 60 -9.01 1.43 8.50
N VAL A 61 -9.33 0.72 7.41
CA VAL A 61 -8.36 0.36 6.37
C VAL A 61 -7.85 1.60 5.63
N SER A 62 -8.72 2.56 5.29
CA SER A 62 -8.31 3.79 4.61
C SER A 62 -7.39 4.63 5.49
N SER A 63 -7.72 4.81 6.77
CA SER A 63 -6.83 5.48 7.73
C SER A 63 -5.49 4.76 7.86
N ALA A 64 -5.47 3.44 7.97
CA ALA A 64 -4.23 2.66 8.05
C ALA A 64 -3.37 2.73 6.78
N LYS A 65 -3.98 2.88 5.59
CA LYS A 65 -3.27 3.09 4.33
C LYS A 65 -2.58 4.46 4.27
N HIS A 66 -3.22 5.50 4.81
CA HIS A 66 -2.64 6.84 4.91
C HIS A 66 -1.52 6.92 5.96
N LEU A 67 -1.53 6.04 6.95
CA LEU A 67 -0.45 5.85 7.93
C LEU A 67 0.64 4.91 7.42
N ASN A 68 1.03 5.02 6.15
CA ASN A 68 2.17 4.26 5.67
C ASN A 68 3.45 4.88 6.25
N ILE A 69 3.89 4.29 7.36
CA ILE A 69 5.01 4.74 8.18
C ILE A 69 6.27 4.93 7.32
N LEU A 70 6.49 4.08 6.31
CA LEU A 70 7.67 4.20 5.45
C LEU A 70 7.62 5.44 4.55
N THR A 71 6.44 5.76 4.00
CA THR A 71 6.29 6.99 3.20
C THR A 71 6.35 8.25 4.04
N ASP A 72 5.98 8.17 5.32
CA ASP A 72 6.09 9.28 6.27
C ASP A 72 7.53 9.46 6.78
N MET A 73 8.25 8.36 7.01
CA MET A 73 9.66 8.39 7.43
C MET A 73 10.62 8.88 6.33
N PHE A 74 10.31 8.63 5.05
CA PHE A 74 11.17 9.00 3.92
C PHE A 74 10.40 9.83 2.89
N VAL A 75 10.29 11.13 3.15
CA VAL A 75 9.60 12.07 2.27
C VAL A 75 10.53 12.45 1.11
N ILE A 76 10.30 11.83 -0.05
CA ILE A 76 11.05 12.14 -1.29
C ILE A 76 10.28 13.14 -2.14
N GLY A 77 10.90 14.30 -2.37
CA GLY A 77 10.37 15.42 -3.12
C GLY A 77 11.35 15.97 -4.16
N TYR A 78 11.07 17.19 -4.61
CA TYR A 78 11.96 17.96 -5.47
C TYR A 78 11.90 19.43 -5.07
N ASP A 79 13.04 20.10 -5.15
CA ASP A 79 13.16 21.55 -4.98
C ASP A 79 13.85 22.11 -6.24
N GLY A 80 13.03 22.56 -7.19
CA GLY A 80 13.48 22.99 -8.52
C GLY A 80 14.32 21.93 -9.24
N ALA A 81 15.63 22.21 -9.39
CA ALA A 81 16.57 21.32 -10.06
C ALA A 81 17.08 20.18 -9.15
N PHE A 82 16.94 20.30 -7.83
CA PHE A 82 17.44 19.34 -6.85
C PHE A 82 16.37 18.30 -6.51
N GLY A 83 16.81 17.08 -6.20
CA GLY A 83 15.96 16.11 -5.51
C GLY A 83 16.11 16.30 -3.99
N THR A 84 15.03 16.11 -3.25
CA THR A 84 15.04 16.23 -1.78
C THR A 84 14.62 14.93 -1.11
N ILE A 85 15.25 14.61 0.03
CA ILE A 85 14.85 13.53 0.93
C ILE A 85 14.78 14.09 2.35
N ASN A 86 13.64 13.97 3.02
CA ASN A 86 13.41 14.54 4.36
C ASN A 86 13.81 16.03 4.45
N GLN A 87 13.49 16.80 3.40
CA GLN A 87 13.86 18.22 3.20
C GLN A 87 15.34 18.52 2.93
N PHE A 88 16.23 17.53 2.91
CA PHE A 88 17.63 17.73 2.53
C PHE A 88 17.81 17.70 1.02
N ARG A 89 18.44 18.73 0.45
CA ARG A 89 18.70 18.84 -0.99
C ARG A 89 19.94 18.06 -1.39
N MET A 90 19.81 17.26 -2.43
CA MET A 90 20.91 16.51 -3.02
C MET A 90 21.35 17.14 -4.33
N GLY A 91 22.58 17.65 -4.36
CA GLY A 91 23.23 18.12 -5.57
C GLY A 91 24.08 19.36 -5.37
N GLN A 92 24.73 19.77 -6.44
CA GLN A 92 25.41 21.05 -6.53
C GLN A 92 24.98 21.77 -7.82
N SER A 93 24.82 23.09 -7.72
CA SER A 93 24.57 23.95 -8.87
C SER A 93 25.59 25.09 -8.88
N ALA A 94 25.86 25.63 -10.06
CA ALA A 94 26.74 26.78 -10.22
C ALA A 94 26.18 28.05 -9.55
N SER A 95 24.85 28.15 -9.44
CA SER A 95 24.17 29.33 -8.87
C SER A 95 23.92 29.22 -7.36
N PHE A 96 23.77 28.00 -6.85
CA PHE A 96 23.54 27.75 -5.42
C PHE A 96 24.27 26.47 -5.03
N ALA A 97 25.31 26.62 -4.21
CA ALA A 97 26.08 25.52 -3.68
C ALA A 97 25.43 25.06 -2.36
N VAL A 98 24.83 23.88 -2.39
CA VAL A 98 24.32 23.22 -1.18
C VAL A 98 25.50 22.83 -0.29
N GLU A 99 25.37 23.03 1.02
CA GLU A 99 26.41 22.66 1.98
C GLU A 99 26.63 21.15 1.99
N TRP A 100 27.90 20.71 2.08
CA TRP A 100 28.22 19.29 2.13
C TRP A 100 27.58 18.56 3.31
N ASN A 101 27.36 19.23 4.45
CA ASN A 101 26.67 18.63 5.59
C ASN A 101 25.22 18.23 5.25
N GLU A 102 24.50 19.06 4.49
CA GLU A 102 23.15 18.77 4.00
C GLU A 102 23.17 17.59 3.02
N ILE A 103 24.13 17.59 2.08
CA ILE A 103 24.30 16.50 1.10
C ILE A 103 24.64 15.18 1.81
N ASN A 104 25.53 15.21 2.80
CA ASN A 104 25.95 14.04 3.58
C ASN A 104 24.77 13.45 4.37
N ALA A 105 23.96 14.30 5.00
CA ALA A 105 22.74 13.88 5.69
C ALA A 105 21.78 13.19 4.72
N ALA A 106 21.57 13.78 3.54
CA ALA A 106 20.70 13.21 2.51
C ALA A 106 21.20 11.84 2.00
N PHE A 107 22.52 11.65 1.82
CA PHE A 107 23.08 10.33 1.50
C PHE A 107 22.90 9.33 2.64
N GLY A 108 22.95 9.79 3.89
CA GLY A 108 22.64 8.99 5.07
C GLY A 108 21.21 8.45 5.06
N GLU A 109 20.25 9.33 4.81
CA GLU A 109 18.84 8.97 4.65
C GLU A 109 18.64 8.00 3.48
N CYS A 110 19.32 8.24 2.34
CA CYS A 110 19.27 7.33 1.19
C CYS A 110 19.84 5.94 1.49
N ALA A 111 20.91 5.86 2.29
CA ALA A 111 21.51 4.60 2.70
C ALA A 111 20.56 3.83 3.64
N LEU A 112 19.96 4.52 4.61
CA LEU A 112 18.99 3.95 5.53
C LEU A 112 17.74 3.45 4.79
N LEU A 113 17.20 4.25 3.87
CA LEU A 113 16.07 3.86 3.04
C LEU A 113 16.39 2.61 2.21
N LEU A 114 17.55 2.59 1.53
CA LEU A 114 17.92 1.45 0.69
C LEU A 114 18.11 0.16 1.50
N GLN A 115 18.72 0.26 2.69
CA GLN A 115 18.83 -0.88 3.61
C GLN A 115 17.45 -1.34 4.09
N THR A 116 16.57 -0.40 4.46
CA THR A 116 15.22 -0.71 4.94
C THR A 116 14.40 -1.41 3.85
N LEU A 117 14.44 -0.92 2.61
CA LEU A 117 13.77 -1.54 1.47
C LEU A 117 14.33 -2.95 1.18
N ALA A 118 15.64 -3.14 1.26
CA ALA A 118 16.27 -4.45 1.08
C ALA A 118 15.81 -5.45 2.16
N SER A 119 15.83 -5.04 3.43
CA SER A 119 15.35 -5.86 4.55
C SER A 119 13.87 -6.20 4.43
N MET A 120 13.02 -5.23 4.07
CA MET A 120 11.58 -5.45 3.89
C MET A 120 11.28 -6.45 2.77
N VAL A 121 12.08 -6.42 1.70
CA VAL A 121 11.90 -7.28 0.52
C VAL A 121 12.61 -8.64 0.69
N GLY A 122 13.44 -8.79 1.72
CA GLY A 122 14.24 -10.00 1.99
C GLY A 122 15.40 -10.17 1.02
N LEU A 123 15.95 -9.07 0.48
CA LEU A 123 17.11 -9.10 -0.41
C LEU A 123 18.40 -8.87 0.38
N GLU A 124 19.32 -9.81 0.30
CA GLU A 124 20.71 -9.62 0.73
C GLU A 124 21.57 -9.21 -0.46
N PHE A 125 22.32 -8.12 -0.31
CA PHE A 125 23.25 -7.65 -1.33
C PHE A 125 24.49 -8.55 -1.37
N SER A 126 24.93 -8.94 -2.58
CA SER A 126 26.02 -9.93 -2.77
C SER A 126 27.39 -9.41 -2.33
N ASP A 127 27.76 -8.22 -2.80
CA ASP A 127 29.13 -7.71 -2.72
C ASP A 127 29.32 -6.62 -1.68
N PHE A 128 28.22 -6.02 -1.22
CA PHE A 128 28.24 -4.79 -0.43
C PHE A 128 27.26 -4.86 0.74
N LYS A 129 27.70 -4.39 1.90
CA LYS A 129 26.86 -4.16 3.07
C LYS A 129 26.72 -2.67 3.31
N ILE A 130 25.48 -2.21 3.41
CA ILE A 130 25.16 -0.82 3.74
C ILE A 130 25.18 -0.65 5.27
N VAL A 131 25.85 0.40 5.75
CA VAL A 131 25.88 0.77 7.18
C VAL A 131 25.43 2.23 7.31
N PRO A 132 24.14 2.49 7.60
CA PRO A 132 23.65 3.84 7.81
C PRO A 132 24.13 4.35 9.17
N LEU A 133 24.85 5.46 9.16
CA LEU A 133 25.37 6.15 10.34
C LEU A 133 25.02 7.65 10.26
N GLY A 134 23.79 7.95 9.86
CA GLY A 134 23.36 9.32 9.55
C GLY A 134 24.24 9.95 8.48
N SER A 135 24.71 11.19 8.71
CA SER A 135 25.59 11.92 7.79
C SER A 135 26.95 11.25 7.53
N PHE A 136 27.34 10.23 8.29
CA PHE A 136 28.61 9.51 8.15
C PHE A 136 28.43 8.08 7.63
N SER A 137 27.39 7.85 6.84
CA SER A 137 27.06 6.53 6.30
C SER A 137 28.16 5.93 5.43
N LYS A 138 28.26 4.58 5.46
CA LYS A 138 29.36 3.83 4.82
C LYS A 138 28.85 2.61 4.06
N MET A 139 29.62 2.22 3.05
CA MET A 139 29.46 0.98 2.29
C MET A 139 30.66 0.08 2.56
N ILE A 140 30.43 -1.17 2.91
CA ILE A 140 31.49 -2.15 3.17
C ILE A 140 31.43 -3.20 2.07
N ARG A 141 32.53 -3.40 1.33
CA ARG A 141 32.62 -4.51 0.37
C ARG A 141 32.99 -5.81 1.08
N THR A 142 32.29 -6.90 0.77
CA THR A 142 32.49 -8.21 1.42
C THR A 142 33.16 -9.25 0.50
N SER A 143 33.12 -9.08 -0.83
CA SER A 143 33.52 -10.15 -1.77
C SER A 143 35.02 -10.49 -1.82
N ASN A 144 35.91 -9.54 -1.53
CA ASN A 144 37.36 -9.75 -1.58
C ASN A 144 38.00 -9.27 -0.25
N LEU A 145 38.80 -8.20 -0.30
CA LEU A 145 39.22 -7.48 0.89
C LEU A 145 38.06 -6.62 1.40
N ARG A 146 37.86 -6.66 2.73
CA ARG A 146 36.96 -5.74 3.42
C ARG A 146 37.45 -4.32 3.24
N MET A 147 36.83 -3.61 2.31
CA MET A 147 37.10 -2.20 2.03
C MET A 147 35.90 -1.37 2.46
N GLU A 148 36.17 -0.29 3.18
CA GLU A 148 35.16 0.65 3.62
C GLU A 148 35.17 1.89 2.70
N TYR A 149 34.02 2.20 2.12
CA TYR A 149 33.80 3.37 1.29
C TYR A 149 32.86 4.33 2.01
N CYS A 150 33.26 5.60 2.12
CA CYS A 150 32.46 6.63 2.77
C CYS A 150 31.44 7.21 1.79
N LEU A 151 30.19 7.40 2.22
CA LEU A 151 29.15 8.11 1.46
C LEU A 151 29.04 9.59 1.84
N TYR A 152 30.11 10.16 2.39
CA TYR A 152 30.15 11.54 2.85
C TYR A 152 31.49 12.20 2.52
N VAL A 153 31.46 13.53 2.47
CA VAL A 153 32.63 14.39 2.25
C VAL A 153 32.76 15.35 3.43
N VAL A 154 33.92 15.38 4.08
CA VAL A 154 34.22 16.36 5.13
C VAL A 154 35.10 17.48 4.54
N PRO A 155 34.61 18.72 4.39
CA PRO A 155 35.43 19.84 3.93
C PRO A 155 36.40 20.26 5.06
N LEU A 156 37.70 20.07 4.85
CA LEU A 156 38.75 20.34 5.83
C LEU A 156 39.33 21.78 5.80
N TRP A 157 38.69 22.74 5.12
CA TRP A 157 39.19 24.11 5.04
C TRP A 157 38.31 25.05 5.87
N GLY A 158 38.71 25.36 7.10
CA GLY A 158 38.07 26.45 7.84
C GLY A 158 38.29 26.55 9.35
N HIS A 159 38.60 25.47 10.06
CA HIS A 159 38.83 25.54 11.51
C HIS A 159 40.11 24.81 11.87
N GLY A 160 41.05 25.49 12.52
CA GLY A 160 42.39 25.04 12.93
C GLY A 160 42.40 23.88 13.95
N VAL A 161 41.57 22.86 13.75
CA VAL A 161 41.53 21.63 14.52
C VAL A 161 42.69 20.76 14.02
N LYS A 162 43.80 20.79 14.76
CA LYS A 162 44.85 19.78 14.61
C LYS A 162 44.23 18.41 14.91
N PRO A 163 44.29 17.44 13.99
CA PRO A 163 43.69 16.15 14.23
C PRO A 163 44.44 15.36 15.30
N LEU A 164 43.71 14.67 16.18
CA LEU A 164 44.29 13.75 17.17
C LEU A 164 45.05 12.64 16.42
N ALA A 165 46.31 12.43 16.80
CA ALA A 165 47.43 12.03 15.93
C ALA A 165 47.40 10.61 15.31
N ASN A 166 46.31 9.84 15.44
CA ASN A 166 46.38 8.38 15.22
C ASN A 166 45.36 7.86 14.19
N HIS A 167 44.23 8.56 13.96
CA HIS A 167 43.17 8.12 13.04
C HIS A 167 42.88 9.10 11.90
N ALA A 168 43.41 10.32 11.96
CA ALA A 168 43.10 11.37 11.01
C ALA A 168 44.11 11.53 9.86
N ARG A 169 45.20 10.75 9.87
CA ARG A 169 46.15 10.71 8.75
C ARG A 169 45.50 10.18 7.45
N TRP A 170 44.43 9.39 7.57
CA TRP A 170 43.64 8.87 6.45
C TRP A 170 42.67 9.89 5.85
N TYR A 171 42.13 10.82 6.64
CA TYR A 171 41.19 11.84 6.13
C TYR A 171 41.87 12.96 5.33
N PHE A 172 43.15 13.24 5.62
CA PHE A 172 43.89 14.32 4.96
C PHE A 172 44.55 13.92 3.63
N LEU A 173 44.88 12.63 3.43
CA LEU A 173 45.53 12.17 2.19
C LEU A 173 44.54 11.73 1.09
N LEU A 174 43.35 11.24 1.44
CA LEU A 174 42.42 10.62 0.47
C LEU A 174 41.60 11.61 -0.36
N CYS A 175 41.67 12.92 -0.05
CA CYS A 175 41.04 13.98 -0.84
C CYS A 175 42.06 14.86 -1.60
N ARG A 176 43.38 14.67 -1.39
CA ARG A 176 44.42 15.53 -2.01
C ARG A 176 45.67 14.80 -2.54
N HIS A 177 45.83 13.48 -2.43
CA HIS A 177 46.81 12.76 -3.27
C HIS A 177 46.28 12.49 -4.68
N GLY A 178 45.84 13.56 -5.33
CA GLY A 178 45.80 13.71 -6.77
C GLY A 178 46.46 15.04 -7.03
N SER A 179 47.79 15.02 -7.20
CA SER A 179 48.51 16.13 -7.83
C SER A 179 47.97 16.44 -9.23
N ASP A 180 47.13 15.57 -9.78
CA ASP A 180 46.36 15.81 -11.00
C ASP A 180 44.91 16.13 -10.69
N GLN A 181 44.48 17.29 -11.17
CA GLN A 181 43.12 17.82 -11.19
C GLN A 181 42.09 16.89 -11.90
N GLN A 182 42.53 15.74 -12.41
CA GLN A 182 41.79 14.79 -13.24
C GLN A 182 41.38 13.48 -12.52
N ASN A 183 41.97 13.11 -11.37
CA ASN A 183 41.74 11.79 -10.74
C ASN A 183 40.76 11.80 -9.55
N PHE A 184 39.78 12.72 -9.52
CA PHE A 184 38.72 12.68 -8.48
C PHE A 184 37.80 11.45 -8.63
N ALA A 185 37.81 10.78 -9.78
CA ALA A 185 37.06 9.55 -10.05
C ALA A 185 37.41 8.39 -9.08
N GLU A 186 38.63 8.38 -8.53
CA GLU A 186 39.10 7.35 -7.59
C GLU A 186 38.89 7.72 -6.12
N SER A 187 38.21 8.84 -5.83
CA SER A 187 37.89 9.23 -4.46
C SER A 187 37.08 8.14 -3.74
N HIS A 188 37.36 7.91 -2.46
CA HIS A 188 36.57 6.99 -1.61
C HIS A 188 35.07 7.32 -1.65
N PHE A 189 34.72 8.59 -1.83
CA PHE A 189 33.34 9.01 -2.04
C PHE A 189 32.75 8.46 -3.35
N ASN A 190 33.47 8.58 -4.46
CA ASN A 190 33.05 8.07 -5.76
C ASN A 190 32.98 6.53 -5.79
N LEU A 191 33.90 5.84 -5.11
CA LEU A 191 33.81 4.40 -4.89
C LEU A 191 32.58 4.03 -4.06
N GLY A 192 32.28 4.81 -3.02
CA GLY A 192 31.06 4.67 -2.22
C GLY A 192 29.79 4.85 -3.06
N LEU A 193 29.72 5.90 -3.87
CA LEU A 193 28.60 6.15 -4.79
C LEU A 193 28.44 5.01 -5.81
N GLY A 194 29.55 4.49 -6.34
CA GLY A 194 29.58 3.32 -7.21
C GLY A 194 29.02 2.05 -6.55
N ALA A 195 29.39 1.81 -5.29
CA ALA A 195 28.86 0.69 -4.50
C ALA A 195 27.35 0.87 -4.22
N TRP A 196 26.95 2.08 -3.81
CA TRP A 196 25.55 2.41 -3.53
C TRP A 196 24.65 2.23 -4.76
N ILE A 197 25.08 2.72 -5.92
CA ILE A 197 24.29 2.57 -7.15
C ILE A 197 24.21 1.11 -7.62
N THR A 198 25.26 0.32 -7.37
CA THR A 198 25.24 -1.12 -7.64
C THR A 198 24.19 -1.81 -6.77
N CYS A 199 24.10 -1.48 -5.48
CA CYS A 199 23.08 -1.99 -4.57
C CYS A 199 21.66 -1.59 -5.03
N LEU A 200 21.47 -0.32 -5.40
CA LEU A 200 20.19 0.12 -5.95
C LEU A 200 19.82 -0.66 -7.23
N GLY A 201 20.79 -0.88 -8.12
CA GLY A 201 20.62 -1.70 -9.31
C GLY A 201 20.18 -3.14 -9.00
N GLN A 202 20.82 -3.79 -8.01
CA GLN A 202 20.46 -5.13 -7.54
C GLN A 202 19.03 -5.18 -6.97
N LEU A 203 18.62 -4.17 -6.21
CA LEU A 203 17.25 -4.07 -5.71
C LEU A 203 16.24 -3.91 -6.84
N MET A 204 16.56 -3.08 -7.84
CA MET A 204 15.69 -2.87 -8.99
C MET A 204 15.54 -4.12 -9.86
N THR A 205 16.61 -4.90 -10.06
CA THR A 205 16.52 -6.17 -10.80
C THR A 205 15.71 -7.20 -10.02
N PHE A 206 15.89 -7.30 -8.70
CA PHE A 206 15.08 -8.17 -7.84
C PHE A 206 13.59 -7.82 -7.91
N VAL A 207 13.25 -6.53 -7.79
CA VAL A 207 11.86 -6.06 -7.86
C VAL A 207 11.22 -6.34 -9.22
N ARG A 208 11.96 -6.13 -10.32
CA ARG A 208 11.49 -6.47 -11.67
C ARG A 208 11.31 -7.98 -11.89
N ALA A 209 12.14 -8.81 -11.28
CA ALA A 209 11.99 -10.27 -11.35
C ALA A 209 10.73 -10.73 -10.62
N ARG A 210 10.38 -10.08 -9.49
CA ARG A 210 9.18 -10.38 -8.71
C ARG A 210 7.91 -9.75 -9.27
N ASP A 211 8.03 -8.69 -10.05
CA ASP A 211 6.91 -8.00 -10.68
C ASP A 211 7.30 -7.46 -12.07
N PRO A 212 6.92 -8.16 -13.15
CA PRO A 212 7.19 -7.70 -14.52
C PRO A 212 6.40 -6.43 -14.92
N SER A 213 5.34 -6.09 -14.18
CA SER A 213 4.48 -4.94 -14.49
C SER A 213 5.10 -3.61 -14.02
N ILE A 214 6.00 -3.63 -13.04
CA ILE A 214 6.64 -2.41 -12.55
C ILE A 214 7.62 -1.84 -13.57
N ARG A 215 7.30 -0.63 -14.06
CA ARG A 215 8.16 0.15 -14.96
C ARG A 215 8.89 1.22 -14.16
N LEU A 216 10.06 0.86 -13.62
CA LEU A 216 10.94 1.84 -12.97
C LEU A 216 11.47 2.85 -14.01
N PRO A 217 11.30 4.18 -13.80
CA PRO A 217 11.53 5.19 -14.85
C PRO A 217 12.96 5.25 -15.37
N TYR A 218 13.95 5.20 -14.47
CA TYR A 218 15.35 5.41 -14.85
C TYR A 218 16.13 4.11 -14.74
N LYS A 219 16.75 3.68 -15.84
CA LYS A 219 17.62 2.50 -15.85
C LYS A 219 18.94 2.82 -15.15
N VAL A 220 19.38 1.89 -14.31
CA VAL A 220 20.69 1.93 -13.65
C VAL A 220 21.66 1.08 -14.47
N ALA A 221 22.79 1.70 -14.83
CA ALA A 221 23.97 1.04 -15.36
C ALA A 221 25.13 1.27 -14.39
N LYS A 222 26.19 0.45 -14.48
CA LYS A 222 27.28 0.32 -13.49
C LYS A 222 27.62 1.59 -12.68
N HIS A 223 27.83 2.73 -13.33
CA HIS A 223 28.10 4.02 -12.67
C HIS A 223 27.18 5.17 -13.15
N SER A 224 26.05 4.86 -13.79
CA SER A 224 25.16 5.87 -14.38
C SER A 224 23.68 5.55 -14.21
N ILE A 225 22.86 6.61 -14.14
CA ILE A 225 21.41 6.54 -13.97
C ILE A 225 20.77 7.40 -15.04
N GLY A 226 19.92 6.80 -15.87
CA GLY A 226 19.23 7.54 -16.94
C GLY A 226 20.16 8.27 -17.90
N GLY A 227 21.38 7.73 -18.12
CA GLY A 227 22.39 8.32 -19.00
C GLY A 227 23.35 9.32 -18.33
N TYR A 228 23.15 9.68 -17.06
CA TYR A 228 24.04 10.59 -16.32
C TYR A 228 24.89 9.84 -15.29
N SER A 229 26.16 10.24 -15.14
CA SER A 229 27.06 9.63 -14.16
C SER A 229 26.69 10.04 -12.73
N ILE A 230 26.68 9.08 -11.82
CA ILE A 230 26.51 9.34 -10.38
C ILE A 230 27.83 9.80 -9.73
N LEU A 231 28.96 9.62 -10.41
CA LEU A 231 30.27 10.02 -9.91
C LEU A 231 30.38 11.54 -9.87
N PHE A 232 30.85 12.06 -8.76
CA PHE A 232 31.07 13.48 -8.57
C PHE A 232 32.32 13.92 -9.33
N LEU A 233 32.12 14.79 -10.33
CA LEU A 233 33.18 15.46 -11.08
C LEU A 233 32.99 16.98 -10.96
N LYS A 234 34.06 17.72 -10.64
CA LYS A 234 34.03 19.17 -10.40
C LYS A 234 33.48 20.00 -11.58
N ASN A 235 33.55 19.50 -12.81
CA ASN A 235 33.09 20.26 -13.99
C ASN A 235 31.66 19.88 -14.42
N LYS A 236 31.01 18.92 -13.74
CA LYS A 236 29.74 18.32 -14.17
C LYS A 236 28.66 18.32 -13.09
N HIS A 237 28.64 19.35 -12.24
CA HIS A 237 27.69 19.47 -11.12
C HIS A 237 26.21 19.37 -11.55
N LYS A 238 25.84 19.95 -12.69
CA LYS A 238 24.46 19.88 -13.22
C LYS A 238 24.05 18.44 -13.60
N GLU A 239 24.95 17.69 -14.24
CA GLU A 239 24.70 16.28 -14.59
C GLU A 239 24.59 15.42 -13.34
N TRP A 240 25.46 15.65 -12.35
CA TRP A 240 25.46 14.95 -11.08
C TRP A 240 24.17 15.16 -10.29
N THR A 241 23.72 16.42 -10.15
CA THR A 241 22.44 16.76 -9.50
C THR A 241 21.26 16.08 -10.19
N LYS A 242 21.28 16.02 -11.53
CA LYS A 242 20.25 15.34 -12.32
C LYS A 242 20.26 13.81 -12.09
N ALA A 243 21.44 13.20 -12.03
CA ALA A 243 21.60 11.78 -11.72
C ALA A 243 21.05 11.45 -10.31
N LEU A 244 21.33 12.29 -9.31
CA LEU A 244 20.81 12.13 -7.94
C LEU A 244 19.29 12.24 -7.90
N LYS A 245 18.70 13.22 -8.61
CA LYS A 245 17.25 13.35 -8.74
C LYS A 245 16.62 12.10 -9.35
N TYR A 246 17.26 11.50 -10.35
CA TYR A 246 16.80 10.25 -10.95
C TYR A 246 16.92 9.06 -10.00
N ALA A 247 18.00 8.99 -9.21
CA ALA A 247 18.16 7.98 -8.18
C ALA A 247 17.06 8.06 -7.11
N LEU A 248 16.78 9.27 -6.60
CA LEU A 248 15.71 9.53 -5.65
C LEU A 248 14.33 9.21 -6.22
N THR A 249 14.11 9.51 -7.51
CA THR A 249 12.86 9.13 -8.16
C THR A 249 12.72 7.61 -8.17
N ASN A 250 13.75 6.86 -8.57
CA ASN A 250 13.70 5.39 -8.51
C ASN A 250 13.43 4.87 -7.10
N LEU A 251 14.08 5.44 -6.09
CA LEU A 251 13.82 5.10 -4.69
C LEU A 251 12.39 5.39 -4.26
N LYS A 252 11.79 6.50 -4.70
CA LYS A 252 10.39 6.82 -4.46
C LYS A 252 9.45 5.79 -5.08
N TRP A 253 9.71 5.38 -6.31
CA TRP A 253 8.92 4.32 -6.97
C TRP A 253 9.06 2.98 -6.26
N LEU A 254 10.26 2.63 -5.81
CA LEU A 254 10.50 1.42 -5.00
C LEU A 254 9.79 1.49 -3.66
N LEU A 255 9.83 2.64 -2.99
CA LEU A 255 9.13 2.90 -1.74
C LEU A 255 7.62 2.73 -1.94
N THR A 256 7.02 3.36 -2.95
CA THR A 256 5.59 3.18 -3.27
C THR A 256 5.26 1.72 -3.56
N TRP A 257 6.10 1.00 -4.30
CA TRP A 257 5.88 -0.42 -4.60
C TRP A 257 5.92 -1.29 -3.35
N VAL A 258 6.92 -1.09 -2.47
CA VAL A 258 7.00 -1.79 -1.18
C VAL A 258 5.81 -1.41 -0.32
N SER A 259 5.41 -0.14 -0.28
CA SER A 259 4.27 0.38 0.47
C SER A 259 2.92 -0.22 0.02
N THR A 260 2.70 -0.38 -1.28
CA THR A 260 1.50 -1.04 -1.82
C THR A 260 1.47 -2.54 -1.48
N ARG A 261 2.64 -3.17 -1.38
CA ARG A 261 2.80 -4.60 -1.05
C ARG A 261 3.03 -4.86 0.44
N GLY A 262 3.20 -3.80 1.22
CA GLY A 262 3.78 -3.76 2.56
C GLY A 262 2.91 -4.30 3.68
N TYR A 263 2.13 -5.35 3.38
CA TYR A 263 1.55 -6.28 4.36
C TYR A 263 1.85 -7.74 4.04
N SER A 264 2.64 -8.05 3.00
CA SER A 264 3.00 -9.43 2.65
C SER A 264 4.49 -9.58 2.45
N LEU A 265 5.25 -9.59 3.55
CA LEU A 265 6.54 -10.26 3.61
C LEU A 265 6.81 -10.81 5.02
N ALA A 266 6.95 -12.14 5.05
CA ALA A 266 7.58 -12.97 6.08
C ALA A 266 6.86 -13.12 7.44
N ALA A 267 5.76 -13.89 7.45
CA ALA A 267 5.65 -14.89 8.52
C ALA A 267 6.70 -15.98 8.20
N PRO A 268 7.61 -16.32 9.12
CA PRO A 268 8.45 -17.49 8.95
C PRO A 268 7.54 -18.71 8.85
N ASN A 269 7.84 -19.55 7.86
CA ASN A 269 7.23 -20.82 7.51
C ASN A 269 6.76 -21.58 8.76
N THR A 270 5.55 -21.31 9.20
CA THR A 270 4.85 -22.12 10.18
C THR A 270 3.54 -22.42 9.51
N THR A 271 3.42 -23.67 9.07
CA THR A 271 2.20 -24.31 8.61
C THR A 271 1.21 -24.32 9.77
N THR A 272 0.66 -23.16 10.12
CA THR A 272 -0.50 -23.07 10.97
C THR A 272 -1.65 -22.85 10.02
N SER A 273 -2.33 -23.95 9.68
CA SER A 273 -3.65 -23.89 9.08
C SER A 273 -4.48 -22.94 9.93
N ILE A 274 -4.76 -21.76 9.41
CA ILE A 274 -5.81 -20.91 9.96
C ILE A 274 -7.09 -21.61 9.52
N VAL A 275 -7.50 -22.61 10.31
CA VAL A 275 -8.85 -23.13 10.26
C VAL A 275 -9.71 -21.90 10.53
N ALA A 276 -10.42 -21.46 9.49
CA ALA A 276 -11.49 -20.49 9.63
C ALA A 276 -12.44 -21.08 10.68
N ALA A 277 -12.39 -20.55 11.90
CA ALA A 277 -13.39 -20.82 12.90
C ALA A 277 -14.69 -20.22 12.36
N ALA A 278 -15.45 -21.07 11.66
CA ALA A 278 -16.83 -20.79 11.33
C ALA A 278 -17.55 -20.40 12.63
N PRO A 279 -18.29 -19.29 12.68
CA PRO A 279 -19.12 -19.01 13.83
C PRO A 279 -20.07 -20.19 14.00
N SER A 280 -20.00 -20.82 15.17
CA SER A 280 -20.82 -21.97 15.52
C SER A 280 -22.29 -21.69 15.20
N LYS A 281 -22.95 -22.64 14.54
CA LYS A 281 -24.39 -22.72 14.26
C LYS A 281 -25.31 -22.68 15.51
N ALA A 282 -24.88 -22.06 16.61
CA ALA A 282 -25.54 -22.11 17.91
C ALA A 282 -26.43 -20.88 18.22
N ALA A 283 -26.55 -19.89 17.33
CA ALA A 283 -27.36 -18.69 17.58
C ALA A 283 -28.55 -18.49 16.61
N LEU A 284 -28.88 -19.49 15.78
CA LEU A 284 -30.04 -19.45 14.87
C LEU A 284 -31.13 -20.49 15.21
N ALA A 285 -31.08 -21.05 16.41
CA ALA A 285 -32.18 -21.86 16.94
C ALA A 285 -33.14 -20.96 17.74
N PHE A 286 -33.90 -20.12 17.04
CA PHE A 286 -35.14 -19.59 17.60
C PHE A 286 -36.27 -19.81 16.59
N ALA A 287 -37.15 -20.77 16.95
CA ALA A 287 -38.45 -21.05 16.36
C ALA A 287 -38.49 -21.57 14.91
N ALA A 288 -37.87 -22.73 14.66
CA ALA A 288 -38.32 -23.62 13.59
C ALA A 288 -39.29 -24.66 14.17
N ASN A 289 -40.54 -24.26 14.40
CA ASN A 289 -41.69 -25.16 14.51
C ASN A 289 -42.97 -24.33 14.29
N PRO A 290 -43.55 -24.31 13.09
CA PRO A 290 -44.94 -23.91 12.95
C PRO A 290 -45.85 -24.99 13.57
N PRO A 291 -46.95 -24.65 14.26
CA PRO A 291 -47.92 -25.63 14.68
C PRO A 291 -48.56 -26.26 13.44
N VAL A 292 -48.36 -27.57 13.27
CA VAL A 292 -49.02 -28.37 12.22
C VAL A 292 -50.50 -28.46 12.60
N MET A 293 -51.33 -27.60 12.01
CA MET A 293 -52.76 -27.82 11.94
C MET A 293 -53.01 -28.98 10.96
N ARG A 294 -53.31 -30.17 11.50
CA ARG A 294 -53.87 -31.29 10.74
C ARG A 294 -55.23 -30.88 10.21
N ASN A 295 -55.32 -30.55 8.93
CA ASN A 295 -56.59 -30.45 8.23
C ASN A 295 -56.87 -31.79 7.54
N ASN A 296 -57.74 -32.60 8.13
CA ASN A 296 -58.32 -33.77 7.46
C ASN A 296 -59.44 -33.24 6.55
N GLY A 297 -59.10 -32.96 5.29
CA GLY A 297 -60.05 -32.66 4.23
C GLY A 297 -59.71 -33.49 3.01
N SER A 298 -60.52 -34.51 2.76
CA SER A 298 -60.55 -35.31 1.54
C SER A 298 -60.66 -34.41 0.30
N GLN A 299 -59.89 -34.80 -0.71
CA GLN A 299 -59.92 -34.30 -2.08
C GLN A 299 -61.36 -34.11 -2.60
N GLU A 300 -61.67 -32.95 -3.16
CA GLU A 300 -62.46 -32.88 -4.39
C GLU A 300 -61.86 -31.86 -5.35
N SER A 301 -61.71 -32.32 -6.58
CA SER A 301 -60.99 -31.74 -7.71
C SER A 301 -61.76 -30.59 -8.37
N VAL A 302 -61.05 -29.50 -8.64
CA VAL A 302 -61.50 -28.44 -9.56
C VAL A 302 -61.43 -28.99 -11.00
N VAL A 303 -62.58 -29.22 -11.61
CA VAL A 303 -62.73 -29.43 -13.05
C VAL A 303 -63.09 -28.08 -13.67
N ILE A 304 -62.17 -27.55 -14.48
CA ILE A 304 -62.43 -26.41 -15.36
C ILE A 304 -63.09 -26.97 -16.62
N MET A 305 -64.31 -26.53 -16.93
CA MET A 305 -64.93 -26.72 -18.23
C MET A 305 -65.52 -25.40 -18.72
N GLU A 306 -65.07 -25.02 -19.92
CA GLU A 306 -65.47 -23.84 -20.69
C GLU A 306 -66.97 -23.87 -21.09
N HIS A 307 -67.61 -22.69 -21.24
CA HIS A 307 -68.17 -22.24 -22.53
C HIS A 307 -68.97 -20.92 -22.47
N PHE A 308 -68.68 -20.05 -23.45
CA PHE A 308 -69.47 -18.98 -24.13
C PHE A 308 -70.13 -17.87 -23.28
N SER A 309 -70.08 -16.59 -23.68
CA SER A 309 -70.13 -16.01 -25.05
C SER A 309 -68.96 -15.11 -25.41
#